data_AF-A0ABD3XRR2-F1
#
_entry.id   AF-A0ABD3XRR2-F1
#
_cell.length_a   1.000
_cell.length_b   1.000
_cell.length_c   1.000
_cell.angle_alpha   90.00
_cell.angle_beta   90.00
_cell.angle_gamma   90.00
#
_symmetry.space_group_name_H-M   'P 1'
#
loop_
_entity.id
_entity.type
_entity.pdbx_description
1 polymer ?
#
loop_
_entity_poly.entity_id
_entity_poly.type
_entity_poly.pdbx_seq_one_letter_code
_entity_poly.pdbx_strand_id
1 'polypeptide(L)'
;MISAIKSVTGTTLFAVMIYAIKSVTGTTLFAVMIYAIKSVTGTTLFAVMIYAIKSVTGTTLFAVMISAIKSVTGTTLFAVIISAIKSVTGTTLFAVMISAIKSVTGATMFAVMISAIKSVTGTTLFAVMISAIKSVTGTTLFAVMISAIKSVTGTTLFAVMIYAINSVAGTTMFAVMIYAINSVTGTTMLPL
;
A
#
# COMPACT_ATOMS: atom_id res chain seq x y z
N MET A 1 24.27 -11.69 26.81
CA MET A 1 23.45 -10.82 25.93
C MET A 1 23.71 -11.25 24.49
N ILE A 2 22.80 -12.01 23.87
CA ILE A 2 22.94 -12.41 22.46
C ILE A 2 22.57 -11.17 21.64
N SER A 3 23.56 -10.39 21.23
CA SER A 3 23.35 -9.08 20.61
C SER A 3 22.87 -9.16 19.14
N ALA A 4 23.00 -10.32 18.47
CA ALA A 4 22.47 -10.51 17.12
C ALA A 4 22.32 -12.00 16.76
N ILE A 5 21.20 -12.35 16.12
CA ILE A 5 21.04 -13.62 15.41
C ILE A 5 21.28 -13.38 13.93
N LYS A 6 22.22 -14.15 13.33
CA LYS A 6 22.56 -14.00 11.92
C LYS A 6 21.45 -14.51 11.00
N SER A 7 20.90 -15.69 11.26
CA SER A 7 19.83 -16.28 10.44
C SER A 7 19.03 -17.31 11.20
N VAL A 8 17.72 -17.36 10.92
CA VAL A 8 16.81 -18.43 11.36
C VAL A 8 16.15 -19.03 10.12
N THR A 9 16.21 -20.36 9.99
CA THR A 9 15.62 -21.10 8.88
C THR A 9 14.79 -22.27 9.41
N GLY A 10 13.59 -22.47 8.87
CA GLY A 10 12.73 -23.60 9.22
C GLY A 10 11.52 -23.70 8.29
N THR A 11 10.80 -24.81 8.34
CA THR A 11 9.53 -24.95 7.59
C THR A 11 8.45 -24.13 8.27
N THR A 12 8.13 -24.45 9.53
CA THR A 12 7.21 -23.71 10.38
C THR A 12 7.96 -23.03 11.51
N LEU A 13 7.91 -21.71 11.55
CA LEU A 13 8.59 -20.91 12.56
C LEU A 13 7.57 -20.12 13.39
N PHE A 14 7.62 -20.29 14.71
CA PHE A 14 6.98 -19.41 15.69
C PHE A 14 8.07 -18.63 16.39
N ALA A 15 8.06 -17.31 16.24
CA ALA A 15 9.18 -16.51 16.69
C ALA A 15 8.72 -15.20 17.33
N VAL A 16 9.04 -15.02 18.61
CA VAL A 16 9.06 -13.71 19.25
C VAL A 16 10.50 -13.23 19.22
N MET A 17 10.79 -12.30 18.32
CA MET A 17 12.15 -11.83 18.04
C MET A 17 12.30 -10.40 18.55
N ILE A 18 13.10 -10.23 19.60
CA ILE A 18 13.25 -8.97 20.37
C ILE A 18 14.59 -8.26 20.04
N TYR A 19 15.45 -8.85 19.21
CA TYR A 19 16.79 -8.32 18.87
C TYR A 19 17.02 -8.18 17.37
N ALA A 20 18.15 -7.57 16.98
CA ALA A 20 18.53 -7.38 15.59
C ALA A 20 18.79 -8.73 14.89
N ILE A 21 18.04 -8.99 13.82
CA ILE A 21 18.16 -10.21 13.01
C ILE A 21 18.42 -9.84 11.56
N LYS A 22 19.44 -10.46 10.97
CA LYS A 22 19.76 -10.19 9.57
C LYS A 22 18.75 -10.87 8.63
N SER A 23 18.37 -12.13 8.86
CA SER A 23 17.38 -12.80 8.01
C SER A 23 16.58 -13.89 8.72
N VAL A 24 15.29 -13.97 8.40
CA VAL A 24 14.41 -15.08 8.77
C VAL A 24 13.80 -15.65 7.50
N THR A 25 13.92 -16.96 7.31
CA THR A 25 13.39 -17.67 6.14
C THR A 25 12.58 -18.88 6.57
N GLY A 26 11.34 -19.00 6.09
CA GLY A 26 10.59 -20.24 6.27
C GLY A 26 9.37 -20.35 5.36
N THR A 27 8.72 -21.50 5.32
CA THR A 27 7.49 -21.62 4.50
C THR A 27 6.33 -20.95 5.22
N THR A 28 6.15 -21.24 6.50
CA THR A 28 5.10 -20.64 7.34
C THR A 28 5.73 -19.95 8.53
N LEU A 29 5.55 -18.64 8.64
CA LEU A 29 6.15 -17.85 9.70
C LEU A 29 5.07 -17.09 10.47
N PHE A 30 5.02 -17.33 11.78
CA PHE A 30 4.26 -16.55 12.75
C PHE A 30 5.25 -15.78 13.60
N ALA A 31 5.27 -14.45 13.44
CA ALA A 31 6.31 -13.63 14.04
C ALA A 31 5.75 -12.38 14.75
N VAL A 32 6.22 -12.17 15.97
CA VAL A 32 6.19 -10.86 16.63
C VAL A 32 7.61 -10.33 16.61
N MET A 33 7.84 -9.26 15.86
CA MET A 33 9.16 -8.73 15.57
C MET A 33 9.31 -7.32 16.14
N ILE A 34 10.14 -7.22 17.16
CA ILE A 34 10.37 -6.02 17.97
C ILE A 34 11.86 -5.68 17.86
N TYR A 35 12.32 -5.15 16.72
CA TYR A 35 13.55 -4.34 16.47
C TYR A 35 13.90 -4.34 14.97
N ALA A 36 15.11 -3.89 14.61
CA ALA A 36 15.61 -3.81 13.24
C ALA A 36 15.82 -5.19 12.61
N ILE A 37 15.06 -5.49 11.54
CA ILE A 37 15.23 -6.70 10.73
C ILE A 37 15.57 -6.32 9.30
N LYS A 38 16.61 -6.93 8.74
CA LYS A 38 16.99 -6.64 7.35
C LYS A 38 16.06 -7.35 6.36
N SER A 39 15.74 -8.63 6.56
CA SER A 39 14.84 -9.33 5.64
C SER A 39 14.04 -10.45 6.29
N VAL A 40 12.76 -10.53 5.94
CA VAL A 40 11.88 -11.66 6.28
C VAL A 40 11.33 -12.23 4.99
N THR A 41 11.50 -13.53 4.77
CA THR A 41 11.04 -14.23 3.58
C THR A 41 10.25 -15.47 3.96
N GLY A 42 9.06 -15.64 3.37
CA GLY A 42 8.36 -16.92 3.46
C GLY A 42 7.17 -17.04 2.53
N THR A 43 6.57 -18.23 2.42
CA THR A 43 5.39 -18.39 1.56
C THR A 43 4.14 -17.80 2.21
N THR A 44 3.94 -18.08 3.50
CA THR A 44 2.84 -17.54 4.30
C THR A 44 3.42 -16.88 5.54
N LEU A 45 3.14 -15.59 5.71
CA LEU A 45 3.67 -14.79 6.79
C LEU A 45 2.53 -14.11 7.57
N PHE A 46 2.49 -14.36 8.87
CA PHE A 46 1.69 -13.64 9.84
C PHE A 46 2.63 -12.86 10.74
N ALA A 47 2.60 -11.53 10.65
CA ALA A 47 3.59 -10.69 11.32
C ALA A 47 2.98 -9.48 12.04
N VAL A 48 3.45 -9.26 13.26
CA VAL A 48 3.34 -7.95 13.94
C VAL A 48 4.73 -7.34 14.02
N MET A 49 4.90 -6.13 13.49
CA MET A 49 6.21 -5.52 13.22
C MET A 49 6.28 -4.09 13.76
N ILE A 50 7.20 -3.82 14.70
CA ILE A 50 7.11 -2.63 15.58
C ILE A 50 8.22 -1.57 15.39
N TYR A 51 9.21 -1.70 14.48
CA TYR A 51 10.23 -0.63 14.34
C TYR A 51 10.78 -0.35 12.94
N ALA A 52 11.73 -1.14 12.45
CA ALA A 52 12.41 -0.88 11.19
C ALA A 52 12.65 -2.16 10.43
N ILE A 53 12.02 -2.30 9.28
CA ILE A 53 12.22 -3.47 8.41
C ILE A 53 12.60 -3.01 7.03
N LYS A 54 13.72 -3.54 6.53
CA LYS A 54 14.16 -3.19 5.19
C LYS A 54 13.33 -3.92 4.13
N SER A 55 13.04 -5.21 4.29
CA SER A 55 12.21 -5.93 3.33
C SER A 55 11.42 -7.07 3.95
N VAL A 56 10.15 -7.17 3.56
CA VAL A 56 9.29 -8.33 3.82
C VAL A 56 8.83 -8.88 2.48
N THR A 57 9.06 -10.17 2.25
CA THR A 57 8.68 -10.85 1.00
C THR A 57 7.91 -12.12 1.31
N GLY A 58 6.75 -12.30 0.68
CA GLY A 58 6.08 -13.59 0.71
C GLY A 58 4.91 -13.72 -0.24
N THR A 59 4.41 -14.93 -0.46
CA THR A 59 3.27 -15.15 -1.36
C THR A 59 2.00 -14.60 -0.73
N THR A 60 1.72 -14.97 0.52
CA THR A 60 0.60 -14.48 1.32
C THR A 60 1.11 -13.81 2.59
N LEU A 61 0.77 -12.54 2.79
CA LEU A 61 1.21 -11.75 3.92
C LEU A 61 0.03 -11.14 4.66
N PHE A 62 -0.07 -11.45 5.95
CA PHE A 62 -0.94 -10.78 6.91
C PHE A 62 -0.05 -10.02 7.89
N ALA A 63 -0.12 -8.69 7.85
CA ALA A 63 0.81 -7.85 8.59
C ALA A 63 0.13 -6.69 9.33
N VAL A 64 0.53 -6.49 10.58
CA VAL A 64 0.33 -5.22 11.29
C VAL A 64 1.69 -4.56 11.44
N MET A 65 1.81 -3.35 10.90
CA MET A 65 3.07 -2.64 10.72
C MET A 65 3.00 -1.26 11.39
N ILE A 66 3.82 -1.08 12.43
CA ILE A 66 3.90 0.14 13.23
C ILE A 66 5.34 0.66 13.15
N SER A 67 5.82 0.92 11.94
CA SER A 67 7.25 0.88 11.62
C SER A 67 7.64 1.54 10.27
N ALA A 68 8.82 2.17 10.20
CA ALA A 68 9.37 2.57 8.91
C ALA A 68 9.77 1.33 8.09
N ILE A 69 9.12 1.12 6.93
CA ILE A 69 9.39 -0.05 6.09
C ILE A 69 9.83 0.38 4.69
N LYS A 70 10.96 -0.15 4.24
CA LYS A 70 11.46 0.19 2.90
C LYS A 70 10.67 -0.54 1.81
N SER A 71 10.41 -1.83 1.95
CA SER A 71 9.64 -2.57 0.94
C SER A 71 8.84 -3.73 1.51
N VAL A 72 7.60 -3.85 1.07
CA VAL A 72 6.76 -5.03 1.26
C VAL A 72 6.39 -5.58 -0.11
N THR A 73 6.67 -6.85 -0.35
CA THR A 73 6.38 -7.51 -1.63
C THR A 73 5.62 -8.80 -1.37
N GLY A 74 4.50 -8.99 -2.07
CA GLY A 74 3.84 -10.29 -2.07
C GLY A 74 2.72 -10.46 -3.08
N THR A 75 2.24 -11.67 -3.30
CA THR A 75 1.13 -11.89 -4.24
C THR A 75 -0.17 -11.39 -3.65
N THR A 76 -0.47 -11.79 -2.42
CA THR A 76 -1.65 -11.38 -1.66
C THR A 76 -1.22 -10.74 -0.35
N LEU A 77 -1.57 -9.47 -0.17
CA LEU A 77 -1.18 -8.68 1.00
C LEU A 77 -2.41 -8.15 1.73
N PHE A 78 -2.53 -8.51 3.00
CA PHE A 78 -3.44 -7.90 3.96
C PHE A 78 -2.62 -7.13 4.99
N ALA A 79 -2.75 -5.81 5.01
CA ALA A 79 -1.89 -4.95 5.82
C ALA A 79 -2.65 -3.86 6.56
N VAL A 80 -2.31 -3.69 7.84
CA VAL A 80 -2.57 -2.45 8.59
C VAL A 80 -1.24 -1.75 8.80
N ILE A 81 -1.12 -0.52 8.29
CA ILE A 81 0.13 0.24 8.28
C ILE A 81 -0.10 1.59 8.96
N ILE A 82 0.68 1.85 10.01
CA ILE A 82 0.54 3.06 10.86
C ILE A 82 1.74 4.02 10.67
N SER A 83 2.59 3.78 9.67
CA SER A 83 3.92 4.40 9.55
C SER A 83 4.47 4.48 8.12
N ALA A 84 5.52 5.28 7.92
CA ALA A 84 6.06 5.55 6.59
C ALA A 84 6.53 4.29 5.84
N ILE A 85 6.00 4.07 4.63
CA ILE A 85 6.44 3.02 3.72
C ILE A 85 6.98 3.58 2.41
N LYS A 86 8.15 3.11 1.99
CA LYS A 86 8.68 3.53 0.69
C LYS A 86 8.00 2.80 -0.48
N SER A 87 7.80 1.49 -0.41
CA SER A 87 7.10 0.76 -1.48
C SER A 87 6.30 -0.43 -0.97
N VAL A 88 5.09 -0.57 -1.49
CA VAL A 88 4.28 -1.80 -1.37
C VAL A 88 4.01 -2.31 -2.78
N THR A 89 4.33 -3.57 -3.04
CA THR A 89 4.11 -4.21 -4.34
C THR A 89 3.38 -5.54 -4.15
N GLY A 90 2.30 -5.75 -4.89
CA GLY A 90 1.67 -7.06 -4.95
C GLY A 90 0.60 -7.23 -6.00
N THR A 91 0.12 -8.44 -6.21
CA THR A 91 -0.96 -8.68 -7.17
C THR A 91 -2.29 -8.21 -6.61
N THR A 92 -2.60 -8.64 -5.39
CA THR A 92 -3.82 -8.29 -4.66
C THR A 92 -3.45 -7.64 -3.33
N LEU A 93 -3.92 -6.41 -3.11
CA LEU A 93 -3.64 -5.64 -1.92
C LEU A 93 -4.93 -5.25 -1.21
N PHE A 94 -5.00 -5.57 0.08
CA PHE A 94 -5.99 -5.05 1.03
C PHE A 94 -5.23 -4.29 2.11
N ALA A 95 -5.41 -2.97 2.18
CA ALA A 95 -4.62 -2.14 3.08
C ALA A 95 -5.44 -1.07 3.80
N VAL A 96 -5.18 -0.92 5.10
CA VAL A 96 -5.55 0.26 5.88
C VAL A 96 -4.28 1.00 6.24
N MET A 97 -4.17 2.26 5.81
CA MET A 97 -2.91 3.01 5.87
C MET A 97 -3.13 4.41 6.46
N ILE A 98 -2.38 4.72 7.53
CA ILE A 98 -2.57 5.94 8.35
C ILE A 98 -1.40 6.94 8.18
N SER A 99 -0.46 6.68 7.27
CA SER A 99 0.83 7.41 7.19
C SER A 99 1.44 7.46 5.78
N ALA A 100 2.40 8.36 5.56
CA ALA A 100 2.94 8.64 4.23
C ALA A 100 3.50 7.41 3.47
N ILE A 101 3.12 7.28 2.19
CA ILE A 101 3.62 6.22 1.31
C ILE A 101 4.17 6.80 0.02
N LYS A 102 5.37 6.35 -0.37
CA LYS A 102 5.96 6.81 -1.63
C LYS A 102 5.36 6.10 -2.84
N SER A 103 5.20 4.79 -2.81
CA SER A 103 4.59 4.07 -3.94
C SER A 103 3.82 2.84 -3.52
N VAL A 104 2.64 2.66 -4.10
CA VAL A 104 1.87 1.41 -4.04
C VAL A 104 1.64 0.92 -5.46
N THR A 105 2.01 -0.34 -5.72
CA THR A 105 1.83 -0.97 -7.02
C THR A 105 1.07 -2.29 -6.85
N GLY A 106 -0.01 -2.47 -7.58
CA GLY A 106 -0.63 -3.79 -7.68
C GLY A 106 -1.74 -3.93 -8.69
N ALA A 107 -2.06 -5.17 -9.07
CA ALA A 107 -3.09 -5.41 -10.09
C ALA A 107 -4.48 -5.05 -9.56
N THR A 108 -4.85 -5.57 -8.39
CA THR A 108 -6.11 -5.26 -7.70
C THR A 108 -5.83 -4.71 -6.32
N MET A 109 -6.38 -3.55 -6.01
CA MET A 109 -6.15 -2.87 -4.73
C MET A 109 -7.45 -2.41 -4.08
N PHE A 110 -7.60 -2.73 -2.80
CA PHE A 110 -8.62 -2.20 -1.91
C PHE A 110 -7.93 -1.47 -0.77
N ALA A 111 -8.12 -0.16 -0.67
CA ALA A 111 -7.37 0.66 0.26
C ALA A 111 -8.23 1.70 0.98
N VAL A 112 -8.00 1.82 2.30
CA VAL A 112 -8.44 2.98 3.09
C VAL A 112 -7.19 3.74 3.50
N MET A 113 -7.08 5.00 3.07
CA MET A 113 -5.84 5.77 3.16
C MET A 113 -6.12 7.15 3.77
N ILE A 114 -5.47 7.44 4.90
CA ILE A 114 -5.67 8.67 5.68
C ILE A 114 -4.47 9.63 5.55
N SER A 115 -3.52 9.34 4.67
CA SER A 115 -2.21 10.01 4.62
C SER A 115 -1.63 10.21 3.21
N ALA A 116 -0.69 11.14 3.08
CA ALA A 116 -0.12 11.54 1.80
C ALA A 116 0.51 10.38 1.00
N ILE A 117 0.16 10.26 -0.28
CA ILE A 117 0.72 9.24 -1.19
C ILE A 117 1.31 9.89 -2.42
N LYS A 118 2.55 9.52 -2.76
CA LYS A 118 3.19 10.05 -3.96
C LYS A 118 2.68 9.36 -5.24
N SER A 119 2.56 8.03 -5.27
CA SER A 119 2.05 7.34 -6.46
C SER A 119 1.32 6.05 -6.13
N VAL A 120 0.17 5.84 -6.77
CA VAL A 120 -0.54 4.56 -6.81
C VAL A 120 -0.64 4.11 -8.25
N THR A 121 -0.22 2.87 -8.54
CA THR A 121 -0.27 2.30 -9.89
C THR A 121 -0.91 0.91 -9.85
N GLY A 122 -1.91 0.67 -10.70
CA GLY A 122 -2.53 -0.64 -10.79
C GLY A 122 -3.50 -0.83 -11.92
N THR A 123 -4.11 -2.01 -12.01
CA THR A 123 -5.14 -2.26 -13.01
C THR A 123 -6.50 -1.80 -12.47
N THR A 124 -6.86 -2.26 -11.27
CA THR A 124 -8.12 -1.97 -10.60
C THR A 124 -7.85 -1.44 -9.21
N LEU A 125 -8.36 -0.25 -8.90
CA LEU A 125 -8.23 0.37 -7.59
C LEU A 125 -9.61 0.76 -7.03
N PHE A 126 -9.90 0.26 -5.82
CA PHE A 126 -11.00 0.68 -4.98
C PHE A 126 -10.42 1.40 -3.76
N ALA A 127 -10.68 2.69 -3.62
CA ALA A 127 -10.04 3.48 -2.58
C ALA A 127 -10.97 4.46 -1.86
N VAL A 128 -10.81 4.57 -0.55
CA VAL A 128 -11.29 5.69 0.25
C VAL A 128 -10.08 6.49 0.71
N MET A 129 -10.00 7.75 0.32
CA MET A 129 -8.79 8.56 0.47
C MET A 129 -9.12 9.90 1.11
N ILE A 130 -8.48 10.20 2.25
CA ILE A 130 -8.77 11.38 3.08
C ILE A 130 -7.68 12.46 2.93
N SER A 131 -6.63 12.21 2.15
CA SER A 131 -5.40 13.02 2.13
C SER A 131 -4.75 13.13 0.75
N ALA A 132 -3.86 14.11 0.59
CA ALA A 132 -3.26 14.47 -0.69
C ALA A 132 -2.57 13.32 -1.44
N ILE A 133 -2.84 13.20 -2.75
CA ILE A 133 -2.19 12.22 -3.64
C ILE A 133 -1.57 12.92 -4.84
N LYS A 134 -0.30 12.61 -5.12
CA LYS A 134 0.36 13.23 -6.29
C LYS A 134 -0.07 12.56 -7.59
N SER A 135 -0.12 11.25 -7.68
CA SER A 135 -0.54 10.58 -8.92
C SER A 135 -1.24 9.26 -8.67
N VAL A 136 -2.35 9.03 -9.38
CA VAL A 136 -3.01 7.72 -9.48
C VAL A 136 -3.02 7.31 -10.95
N THR A 137 -2.60 6.09 -11.23
CA THR A 137 -2.58 5.52 -12.58
C THR A 137 -3.19 4.14 -12.57
N GLY A 138 -4.21 3.90 -13.39
CA GLY A 138 -4.71 2.55 -13.60
C GLY A 138 -5.85 2.43 -14.58
N THR A 139 -6.22 1.20 -14.95
CA THR A 139 -7.26 0.97 -15.96
C THR A 139 -8.63 1.37 -15.42
N THR A 140 -8.98 0.91 -14.22
CA THR A 140 -10.28 1.15 -13.58
C THR A 140 -10.08 1.69 -12.17
N LEU A 141 -10.64 2.87 -11.91
CA LEU A 141 -10.57 3.54 -10.62
C LEU A 141 -11.96 3.80 -10.06
N PHE A 142 -12.22 3.26 -8.87
CA PHE A 142 -13.36 3.60 -8.02
C PHE A 142 -12.85 4.28 -6.76
N ALA A 143 -13.18 5.55 -6.57
CA ALA A 143 -12.62 6.32 -5.46
C ALA A 143 -13.62 7.24 -4.77
N VAL A 144 -13.57 7.28 -3.43
CA VAL A 144 -14.16 8.34 -2.62
C VAL A 144 -13.00 9.17 -2.05
N MET A 145 -12.98 10.46 -2.38
CA MET A 145 -11.79 11.30 -2.17
C MET A 145 -12.18 12.61 -1.48
N ILE A 146 -11.59 12.86 -0.31
CA ILE A 146 -11.88 14.02 0.54
C ILE A 146 -10.79 15.11 0.40
N SER A 147 -9.84 14.94 -0.51
CA SER A 147 -8.60 15.74 -0.54
C SER A 147 -8.09 16.04 -1.95
N ALA A 148 -7.03 16.85 -2.03
CA ALA A 148 -6.41 17.24 -3.29
C ALA A 148 -5.68 16.10 -4.02
N ILE A 149 -5.86 15.99 -5.33
CA ILE A 149 -5.08 15.09 -6.20
C ILE A 149 -4.43 15.87 -7.34
N LYS A 150 -3.13 15.64 -7.59
CA LYS A 150 -2.46 16.36 -8.69
C LYS A 150 -2.78 15.75 -10.07
N SER A 151 -2.79 14.42 -10.21
CA SER A 151 -3.12 13.80 -11.48
C SER A 151 -3.78 12.42 -11.32
N VAL A 152 -4.83 12.18 -12.09
CA VAL A 152 -5.44 10.86 -12.27
C VAL A 152 -5.35 10.50 -13.75
N THR A 153 -4.85 9.30 -14.04
CA THR A 153 -4.79 8.76 -15.41
C THR A 153 -5.36 7.36 -15.44
N GLY A 154 -6.33 7.12 -16.31
CA GLY A 154 -6.89 5.78 -16.46
C GLY A 154 -7.86 5.61 -17.61
N THR A 155 -8.36 4.40 -17.82
CA THR A 155 -9.37 4.16 -18.86
C THR A 155 -10.73 4.58 -18.33
N THR A 156 -11.08 4.14 -17.13
CA THR A 156 -12.39 4.34 -16.50
C THR A 156 -12.24 4.88 -15.10
N LEU A 157 -12.94 5.98 -14.82
CA LEU A 157 -12.96 6.65 -13.52
C LEU A 157 -14.40 6.79 -13.01
N PHE A 158 -14.64 6.29 -11.81
CA PHE A 158 -15.81 6.56 -10.99
C PHE A 158 -15.35 7.20 -9.68
N ALA A 159 -15.68 8.48 -9.47
CA ALA A 159 -15.19 9.23 -8.34
C ALA A 159 -16.29 10.04 -7.63
N VAL A 160 -16.27 10.05 -6.30
CA VAL A 160 -16.95 11.06 -5.48
C VAL A 160 -15.89 11.90 -4.81
N MET A 161 -15.93 13.22 -5.03
CA MET A 161 -14.83 14.12 -4.69
C MET A 161 -15.31 15.37 -3.96
N ILE A 162 -14.70 15.63 -2.80
CA ILE A 162 -15.05 16.80 -1.97
C ILE A 162 -14.18 18.02 -2.30
N TYR A 163 -12.91 17.81 -2.70
CA TYR A 163 -11.95 18.90 -2.90
C TYR A 163 -11.52 19.04 -4.37
N ALA A 164 -10.21 19.14 -4.65
CA ALA A 164 -9.71 19.54 -5.97
C ALA A 164 -8.87 18.45 -6.67
N ILE A 165 -9.02 18.33 -8.00
CA ILE A 165 -8.05 17.61 -8.84
C ILE A 165 -7.43 18.54 -9.88
N ASN A 166 -6.11 18.52 -10.01
CA ASN A 166 -5.45 19.38 -10.99
C ASN A 166 -5.54 18.84 -12.43
N SER A 167 -5.50 17.53 -12.63
CA SER A 167 -5.65 16.95 -13.98
C SER A 167 -6.25 15.55 -13.93
N VAL A 168 -7.23 15.30 -14.78
CA VAL A 168 -7.80 13.97 -15.03
C VAL A 168 -7.69 13.65 -16.52
N ALA A 169 -7.15 12.49 -16.83
CA ALA A 169 -7.10 11.96 -18.20
C ALA A 169 -7.69 10.54 -18.24
N GLY A 170 -8.69 10.33 -19.09
CA GLY A 170 -9.21 8.98 -19.32
C GLY A 170 -10.29 8.88 -20.38
N THR A 171 -10.78 7.67 -20.64
CA THR A 171 -11.80 7.47 -21.69
C THR A 171 -13.21 7.68 -21.17
N THR A 172 -13.55 7.04 -20.06
CA THR A 172 -14.87 7.08 -19.43
C THR A 172 -14.77 7.68 -18.03
N MET A 173 -15.50 8.77 -17.80
CA MET A 173 -15.45 9.49 -16.53
C MET A 173 -16.85 9.77 -15.99
N PHE A 174 -17.07 9.35 -14.76
CA PHE A 174 -18.21 9.70 -13.93
C PHE A 174 -17.67 10.25 -12.61
N ALA A 175 -18.00 11.51 -12.31
CA ALA A 175 -17.54 12.19 -11.13
C ALA A 175 -18.70 12.92 -10.47
N VAL A 176 -18.79 12.90 -9.14
CA VAL A 176 -19.63 13.81 -8.38
C VAL A 176 -18.71 14.72 -7.60
N MET A 177 -18.77 16.03 -7.83
CA MET A 177 -17.84 16.99 -7.24
C MET A 177 -18.50 18.08 -6.39
N ILE A 178 -17.77 18.48 -5.36
CA ILE A 178 -18.14 19.60 -4.49
C ILE A 178 -17.29 20.86 -4.76
N TYR A 179 -16.05 20.74 -5.28
CA TYR A 179 -15.16 21.90 -5.48
C TYR A 179 -14.70 22.12 -6.93
N ALA A 180 -13.55 21.57 -7.38
CA ALA A 180 -13.00 21.94 -8.69
C ALA A 180 -12.08 20.88 -9.35
N ILE A 181 -12.13 20.78 -10.68
CA ILE A 181 -11.07 20.19 -11.51
C ILE A 181 -10.49 21.26 -12.43
N ASN A 182 -9.15 21.37 -12.48
CA ASN A 182 -8.49 22.35 -13.36
C ASN A 182 -8.43 21.90 -14.82
N SER A 183 -8.30 20.60 -15.10
CA SER A 183 -8.19 20.06 -16.45
C SER A 183 -8.74 18.64 -16.53
N VAL A 184 -9.64 18.41 -17.50
CA VAL A 184 -10.20 17.09 -17.81
C VAL A 184 -10.01 16.82 -19.30
N THR A 185 -9.42 15.67 -19.62
CA THR A 185 -9.28 15.18 -20.99
C THR A 185 -9.88 13.79 -21.11
N GLY A 186 -10.89 13.62 -21.95
CA GLY A 186 -11.46 12.30 -22.21
C GLY A 186 -12.49 12.25 -23.31
N THR A 187 -12.91 11.03 -23.65
CA THR A 187 -13.84 10.78 -24.77
C THR A 187 -15.30 10.83 -24.33
N THR A 188 -15.61 10.40 -23.10
CA THR A 188 -16.97 10.38 -22.54
C THR A 188 -16.98 10.91 -21.11
N MET A 189 -17.80 11.94 -20.88
CA MET A 189 -17.93 12.64 -19.60
C MET A 189 -19.41 12.71 -19.24
N LEU A 190 -19.78 12.06 -18.14
CA LEU A 190 -21.13 12.08 -17.54
C LEU A 190 -21.10 13.00 -16.30
N PRO A 191 -22.24 13.57 -15.89
CA PRO A 191 -22.27 14.84 -15.15
C PRO A 191 -21.39 14.82 -13.90
N LEU A 192 -20.59 15.88 -13.82
CA LEU A 192 -19.67 16.30 -12.75
C LEU A 192 -20.42 16.82 -11.52
#